data_AF-A0A853LUT0-F1
#
_entry.id   AF-A0A853LUT0-F1
#
_cell.length_a   1.000
_cell.length_b   1.000
_cell.length_c   1.000
_cell.angle_alpha   90.00
_cell.angle_beta   90.00
_cell.angle_gamma   90.00
#
_symmetry.space_group_name_H-M   'P 1'
#
loop_
_entity.id
_entity.type
_entity.pdbx_description
1 polymer ?
#
loop_
_entity_poly.entity_id
_entity_poly.type
_entity_poly.pdbx_seq_one_letter_code
_entity_poly.pdbx_strand_id
1 'polypeptide(L)'
;MASVHSIRVQCDDWTQPPHGLTLIVILEANIIPFPDDVGEPPTDLDAPTDANFKDQINKYVKYIGETSHSQSDRYFAWQYLIEIWARQCESEAQSKGLTGWVSSVTAQLDSVDEFPLSRVLRTESLDLDYLSDSRKPMC
;
A
#
# COMPACT_ATOMS: atom_id res chain seq x y z
N MET A 1 5.98 11.04 5.40
CA MET A 1 5.05 10.86 4.26
C MET A 1 5.43 11.68 3.02
N ALA A 2 6.57 12.38 2.98
CA ALA A 2 7.02 13.16 1.80
C ALA A 2 7.47 12.32 0.58
N SER A 3 7.10 11.04 0.53
CA SER A 3 7.57 10.07 -0.47
C SER A 3 6.43 9.36 -1.19
N VAL A 4 5.20 9.44 -0.68
CA VAL A 4 4.00 8.91 -1.35
C VAL A 4 3.40 10.05 -2.16
N HIS A 5 3.33 9.85 -3.47
CA HIS A 5 2.70 10.80 -4.38
C HIS A 5 1.19 10.66 -4.37
N SER A 6 0.69 9.43 -4.52
CA SER A 6 -0.76 9.15 -4.47
C SER A 6 -1.03 7.71 -4.09
N ILE A 7 -2.23 7.46 -3.56
CA ILE A 7 -2.75 6.11 -3.36
C ILE A 7 -3.97 5.96 -4.27
N ARG A 8 -4.04 4.87 -5.01
CA ARG A 8 -5.11 4.59 -5.96
C ARG A 8 -5.68 3.20 -5.74
N VAL A 9 -6.93 3.01 -6.14
CA VAL A 9 -7.61 1.72 -6.10
C VAL A 9 -7.97 1.31 -7.52
N GLN A 10 -7.62 0.07 -7.87
CA GLN A 10 -8.05 -0.57 -9.11
C GLN A 10 -9.04 -1.69 -8.78
N CYS A 11 -10.06 -1.81 -9.62
CA CYS A 11 -10.86 -3.03 -9.76
C CYS A 11 -11.00 -3.30 -11.25
N ASP A 12 -10.86 -4.57 -11.64
CA ASP A 12 -10.93 -4.95 -13.06
C ASP A 12 -12.38 -4.92 -13.59
N ASP A 13 -13.37 -5.19 -12.73
CA ASP A 13 -14.79 -5.14 -13.07
C ASP A 13 -15.64 -4.63 -11.89
N TRP A 14 -16.14 -3.40 -12.02
CA TRP A 14 -17.05 -2.76 -11.06
C TRP A 14 -18.50 -3.22 -11.18
N THR A 15 -18.85 -4.04 -12.18
CA THR A 15 -20.24 -4.42 -12.45
C THR A 15 -20.71 -5.63 -11.66
N GLN A 16 -19.79 -6.44 -11.14
CA GLN A 16 -20.11 -7.69 -10.43
C GLN A 16 -19.37 -7.79 -9.10
N PRO A 17 -20.06 -7.52 -7.97
CA PRO A 17 -19.51 -7.83 -6.65
C PRO A 17 -19.52 -9.34 -6.39
N PRO A 18 -18.66 -9.85 -5.47
CA PRO A 18 -17.67 -9.09 -4.70
C PRO A 18 -16.42 -8.74 -5.53
N HIS A 19 -15.89 -7.54 -5.31
CA HIS A 19 -14.79 -6.97 -6.06
C HIS A 19 -13.43 -7.36 -5.49
N GLY A 20 -12.52 -7.81 -6.35
CA GLY A 20 -11.10 -7.85 -6.06
C GLY A 20 -10.51 -6.44 -6.24
N LEU A 21 -9.92 -5.90 -5.17
CA LEU A 21 -9.35 -4.56 -5.18
C LEU A 21 -7.83 -4.64 -5.14
N THR A 22 -7.17 -3.79 -5.91
CA THR A 22 -5.72 -3.57 -5.80
C THR A 22 -5.47 -2.16 -5.28
N LEU A 23 -4.84 -2.09 -4.11
CA LEU A 23 -4.31 -0.86 -3.51
C LEU A 23 -2.97 -0.54 -4.15
N ILE A 24 -2.93 0.49 -4.98
CA ILE A 24 -1.73 0.94 -5.69
C ILE A 24 -1.16 2.13 -4.95
N VAL A 25 0.06 2.00 -4.43
CA VAL A 25 0.79 3.09 -3.78
C VAL A 25 1.84 3.59 -4.75
N ILE A 26 1.71 4.86 -5.14
CA ILE A 26 2.61 5.51 -6.10
C ILE A 26 3.55 6.40 -5.30
N LEU A 27 4.85 6.10 -5.39
CA LEU A 27 5.90 6.87 -4.75
C LEU A 27 6.46 7.95 -5.69
N GLU A 28 6.99 9.02 -5.11
CA GLU A 28 7.76 10.03 -5.85
C GLU A 28 8.98 9.40 -6.55
N ALA A 29 9.47 10.08 -7.59
CA ALA A 29 10.64 9.63 -8.34
C ALA A 29 11.87 9.41 -7.45
N ASN A 30 12.64 8.36 -7.73
CA ASN A 30 13.88 7.97 -7.03
C ASN A 30 13.73 7.57 -5.55
N ILE A 31 12.52 7.28 -5.06
CA ILE A 31 12.32 6.79 -3.69
C ILE A 31 12.69 5.31 -3.54
N ILE A 32 12.40 4.50 -4.55
CA ILE A 32 12.73 3.07 -4.58
C ILE A 32 13.57 2.73 -5.83
N PRO A 33 14.54 1.81 -5.71
CA PRO A 33 15.17 1.19 -6.88
C PRO A 33 14.18 0.19 -7.49
N PHE A 34 14.14 0.13 -8.83
CA PHE A 34 13.27 -0.77 -9.58
C PHE A 34 13.89 -2.17 -9.74
N PRO A 35 13.07 -3.21 -9.98
CA PRO A 35 13.33 -4.60 -9.57
C PRO A 35 14.52 -5.31 -10.22
N ASP A 36 15.13 -4.75 -11.27
CA ASP A 36 16.25 -5.41 -11.99
C ASP A 36 17.52 -5.57 -11.13
N ASP A 37 17.62 -4.88 -9.99
CA ASP A 37 18.78 -4.92 -9.08
C ASP A 37 18.39 -5.09 -7.60
N VAL A 38 17.18 -5.61 -7.34
CA VAL A 38 16.71 -5.85 -5.96
C VAL A 38 17.26 -7.19 -5.50
N GLY A 39 18.26 -7.15 -4.62
CA GLY A 39 18.85 -8.32 -3.98
C GLY A 39 17.89 -9.07 -3.06
N GLU A 40 18.44 -9.77 -2.06
CA GLU A 40 17.62 -10.55 -1.11
C GLU A 40 16.90 -9.66 -0.08
N PRO A 41 15.74 -10.10 0.45
CA PRO A 41 15.05 -9.38 1.52
C PRO A 41 15.92 -9.27 2.78
N PRO A 42 15.91 -8.11 3.46
CA PRO A 42 16.74 -7.89 4.63
C PRO A 42 16.31 -8.80 5.80
N THR A 43 17.30 -9.40 6.46
CA THR A 43 17.08 -10.40 7.53
C THR A 43 16.50 -9.84 8.82
N ASP A 44 16.56 -8.51 9.01
CA ASP A 44 16.01 -7.79 10.16
C ASP A 44 14.56 -7.29 9.94
N LEU A 45 13.99 -7.53 8.73
CA LEU A 45 12.58 -7.30 8.45
C LEU A 45 11.80 -8.60 8.46
N ASP A 46 10.92 -8.73 9.44
CA ASP A 46 9.93 -9.79 9.48
C ASP A 46 8.91 -9.63 8.33
N ALA A 47 8.27 -10.70 7.90
CA ALA A 47 7.16 -10.60 6.95
C ALA A 47 5.89 -10.05 7.65
N PRO A 48 4.99 -9.37 6.91
CA PRO A 48 3.67 -8.97 7.40
C PRO A 48 2.86 -10.11 8.01
N THR A 49 2.14 -9.82 9.10
CA THR A 49 1.19 -10.74 9.75
C THR A 49 -0.17 -10.08 9.95
N ASP A 50 -1.21 -10.87 10.23
CA ASP A 50 -2.59 -10.38 10.42
C ASP A 50 -2.88 -9.88 11.85
N ALA A 51 -1.84 -9.49 12.61
CA ALA A 51 -1.96 -9.06 14.00
C ALA A 51 -1.25 -7.71 14.25
N ASN A 52 -1.80 -6.85 15.11
CA ASN A 52 -1.18 -5.60 15.52
C ASN A 52 -0.75 -4.70 14.34
N PHE A 53 -1.60 -4.52 13.33
CA PHE A 53 -1.30 -3.72 12.13
C PHE A 53 -0.68 -2.37 12.43
N LYS A 54 -1.20 -1.65 13.43
CA LYS A 54 -0.69 -0.33 13.84
C LYS A 54 0.80 -0.37 14.23
N ASP A 55 1.21 -1.36 15.01
CA ASP A 55 2.60 -1.47 15.47
C ASP A 55 3.53 -1.88 14.32
N GLN A 56 3.07 -2.80 13.46
CA GLN A 56 3.78 -3.16 12.24
C GLN A 56 3.97 -1.96 11.32
N ILE A 57 2.90 -1.21 11.01
CA ILE A 57 2.94 0.00 10.19
C ILE A 57 3.95 1.00 10.75
N ASN A 58 3.91 1.28 12.05
CA ASN A 58 4.85 2.20 12.68
C ASN A 58 6.31 1.71 12.59
N LYS A 59 6.54 0.39 12.73
CA LYS A 59 7.87 -0.21 12.55
C LYS A 59 8.40 0.03 11.12
N TYR A 60 7.62 -0.28 10.08
CA TYR A 60 8.06 -0.09 8.70
C TYR A 60 8.21 1.37 8.31
N VAL A 61 7.30 2.25 8.76
CA VAL A 61 7.41 3.70 8.52
C VAL A 61 8.70 4.25 9.13
N LYS A 62 9.07 3.81 10.34
CA LYS A 62 10.34 4.19 10.98
C LYS A 62 11.53 3.66 10.18
N TYR A 63 11.50 2.39 9.79
CA TYR A 63 12.55 1.74 8.99
C TYR A 63 12.80 2.48 7.67
N ILE A 64 11.73 2.81 6.93
CA ILE A 64 11.81 3.57 5.68
C ILE A 64 12.44 4.96 5.88
N GLY A 65 12.17 5.61 7.02
CA GLY A 65 12.68 6.94 7.35
C GLY A 65 14.14 6.98 7.79
N GLU A 66 14.74 5.83 8.12
CA GLU A 66 16.11 5.76 8.61
C GLU A 66 17.12 5.83 7.45
N THR A 67 18.04 6.80 7.51
CA THR A 67 19.03 7.07 6.45
C THR A 67 20.09 5.98 6.31
N SER A 68 20.25 5.14 7.33
CA SER A 68 21.22 4.05 7.42
C SER A 68 20.90 2.85 6.53
N HIS A 69 19.63 2.65 6.15
CA HIS A 69 19.23 1.51 5.32
C HIS A 69 19.52 1.75 3.84
N SER A 70 19.86 0.67 3.14
CA SER A 70 20.07 0.70 1.71
C SER A 70 18.76 0.95 0.96
N GLN A 71 18.87 1.33 -0.31
CA GLN A 71 17.70 1.50 -1.16
C GLN A 71 16.91 0.19 -1.36
N SER A 72 17.61 -0.95 -1.44
CA SER A 72 16.98 -2.28 -1.53
C SER A 72 16.22 -2.65 -0.25
N ASP A 73 16.79 -2.35 0.93
CA ASP A 73 16.09 -2.58 2.20
C ASP A 73 14.81 -1.75 2.28
N ARG A 74 14.87 -0.48 1.84
CA ARG A 74 13.70 0.39 1.79
C ARG A 74 12.66 -0.08 0.78
N TYR A 75 13.08 -0.67 -0.34
CA TYR A 75 12.16 -1.30 -1.29
C TYR A 75 11.37 -2.41 -0.61
N PHE A 76 12.04 -3.36 0.06
CA PHE A 76 11.34 -4.44 0.79
C PHE A 76 10.46 -3.90 1.92
N ALA A 77 10.92 -2.89 2.65
CA ALA A 77 10.12 -2.24 3.69
C ALA A 77 8.86 -1.59 3.12
N TRP A 78 8.93 -0.97 1.94
CA TRP A 78 7.76 -0.45 1.24
C TRP A 78 6.81 -1.57 0.80
N GLN A 79 7.33 -2.64 0.19
CA GLN A 79 6.51 -3.80 -0.21
C GLN A 79 5.73 -4.38 0.98
N TYR A 80 6.40 -4.55 2.12
CA TYR A 80 5.75 -5.05 3.34
C TYR A 80 4.77 -4.05 3.94
N LEU A 81 5.07 -2.75 3.91
CA LEU A 81 4.16 -1.72 4.40
C LEU A 81 2.84 -1.70 3.61
N ILE A 82 2.91 -1.73 2.28
CA ILE A 82 1.70 -1.68 1.45
C ILE A 82 0.88 -2.97 1.55
N GLU A 83 1.53 -4.12 1.74
CA GLU A 83 0.88 -5.40 2.01
C GLU A 83 0.12 -5.35 3.34
N ILE A 84 0.69 -4.72 4.37
CA ILE A 84 -0.01 -4.53 5.65
C ILE A 84 -1.24 -3.64 5.48
N TRP A 85 -1.16 -2.58 4.67
CA TRP A 85 -2.32 -1.74 4.39
C TRP A 85 -3.42 -2.51 3.67
N ALA A 86 -3.08 -3.33 2.68
CA ALA A 86 -4.05 -4.19 2.00
C ALA A 86 -4.71 -5.19 2.96
N ARG A 87 -3.92 -5.89 3.79
CA ARG A 87 -4.42 -6.80 4.83
C ARG A 87 -5.32 -6.11 5.84
N GLN A 88 -4.96 -4.90 6.26
CA GLN A 88 -5.78 -4.11 7.15
C GLN A 88 -7.13 -3.76 6.51
N CYS A 89 -7.14 -3.32 5.24
CA CYS A 89 -8.38 -3.05 4.51
C CYS A 89 -9.26 -4.29 4.38
N GLU A 90 -8.68 -5.46 4.08
CA GLU A 90 -9.40 -6.72 3.99
C GLU A 90 -9.98 -7.16 5.35
N SER A 91 -9.19 -7.05 6.42
CA SER A 91 -9.62 -7.35 7.78
C SER A 91 -10.77 -6.44 8.24
N GLU A 92 -10.72 -5.15 7.92
CA GLU A 92 -11.81 -4.21 8.20
C GLU A 92 -13.07 -4.49 7.36
N ALA A 93 -12.91 -4.87 6.09
CA ALA A 93 -14.04 -5.28 5.27
C ALA A 93 -14.75 -6.51 5.86
N GLN A 94 -13.98 -7.49 6.36
CA GLN A 94 -14.52 -8.66 7.04
C GLN A 94 -15.20 -8.29 8.37
N SER A 95 -14.57 -7.45 9.20
CA SER A 95 -15.09 -7.03 10.50
C SER A 95 -16.43 -6.28 10.37
N LYS A 96 -16.60 -5.50 9.29
CA LYS A 96 -17.82 -4.78 8.95
C LYS A 96 -18.84 -5.60 8.16
N GLY A 97 -18.56 -6.87 7.84
CA GLY A 97 -19.47 -7.73 7.08
C GLY A 97 -19.63 -7.34 5.60
N LEU A 98 -18.63 -6.66 5.02
CA LEU A 98 -18.62 -6.19 3.63
C LEU A 98 -18.11 -7.26 2.64
N THR A 99 -18.06 -8.53 3.04
CA THR A 99 -17.55 -9.64 2.19
C THR A 99 -18.42 -9.92 0.96
N GLY A 100 -19.66 -9.45 0.96
CA GLY A 100 -20.51 -9.44 -0.24
C GLY A 100 -20.12 -8.39 -1.28
N TRP A 101 -19.25 -7.43 -0.92
CA TRP A 101 -18.79 -6.33 -1.77
C TRP A 101 -17.30 -6.39 -2.07
N VAL A 102 -16.48 -6.82 -1.11
CA VAL A 102 -15.02 -6.93 -1.26
C VAL A 102 -14.64 -8.40 -1.10
N SER A 103 -14.04 -8.97 -2.15
CA SER A 103 -13.58 -10.37 -2.11
C SER A 103 -12.16 -10.49 -1.57
N SER A 104 -11.30 -9.56 -1.97
CA SER A 104 -9.89 -9.56 -1.62
C SER A 104 -9.28 -8.18 -1.82
N VAL A 105 -8.25 -7.85 -1.05
CA VAL A 105 -7.44 -6.64 -1.25
C VAL A 105 -5.98 -7.03 -1.44
N THR A 106 -5.39 -6.67 -2.59
CA THR A 106 -3.96 -6.86 -2.88
C THR A 106 -3.24 -5.53 -2.93
N ALA A 107 -1.91 -5.54 -2.78
CA ALA A 107 -1.09 -4.33 -2.83
C ALA A 107 -0.19 -4.32 -4.07
N GLN A 108 0.04 -3.12 -4.62
CA GLN A 108 1.04 -2.87 -5.65
C GLN A 108 1.80 -1.58 -5.34
N LEU A 109 3.11 -1.61 -5.57
CA LEU A 109 3.99 -0.45 -5.46
C LEU A 109 4.41 0.00 -6.86
N ASP A 110 4.30 1.30 -7.16
CA ASP A 110 4.78 1.92 -8.40
C ASP A 110 5.51 3.24 -8.09
N SER A 111 6.26 3.76 -9.07
CA SER A 111 6.77 5.15 -9.09
C SER A 111 5.93 5.98 -10.05
N VAL A 112 5.91 7.30 -9.82
CA VAL A 112 5.33 8.28 -10.76
C VAL A 112 5.89 8.10 -12.18
N ASP A 113 7.17 7.77 -12.33
CA ASP A 113 7.81 7.62 -13.65
C ASP A 113 7.32 6.38 -14.42
N GLU A 114 6.88 5.35 -13.70
CA GLU A 114 6.48 4.06 -14.28
C GLU A 114 4.97 3.88 -14.39
N PHE A 115 4.17 4.75 -13.74
CA PHE A 115 2.72 4.62 -13.73
C PHE A 115 2.08 5.35 -14.93
N PRO A 116 1.60 4.64 -15.97
CA PRO A 116 1.16 5.28 -17.20
C PRO A 116 -0.17 6.02 -17.01
N LEU A 117 -0.32 7.15 -17.71
CA LEU A 117 -1.55 7.95 -17.69
C LEU A 117 -2.80 7.15 -18.04
N SER A 118 -2.70 6.16 -18.94
CA SER A 118 -3.80 5.26 -19.29
C SER A 118 -4.34 4.48 -18.09
N ARG A 119 -3.48 4.16 -17.11
CA ARG A 119 -3.85 3.48 -15.86
C ARG A 119 -4.37 4.45 -14.81
N VAL A 120 -3.85 5.68 -14.76
CA VAL A 120 -4.44 6.78 -13.95
C VAL A 120 -5.92 6.94 -14.27
N LEU A 121 -6.29 6.93 -15.55
CA LEU A 121 -7.68 7.10 -15.99
C LEU A 121 -8.61 5.93 -15.66
N ARG A 122 -8.06 4.76 -15.29
CA ARG A 122 -8.81 3.53 -14.98
C ARG A 122 -8.80 3.16 -13.50
N THR A 123 -8.17 3.99 -12.68
CA THR A 123 -8.01 3.76 -11.25
C THR A 123 -8.58 4.94 -10.48
N GLU A 124 -9.19 4.66 -9.35
CA GLU A 124 -9.78 5.69 -8.49
C GLU A 124 -8.71 6.25 -7.55
N SER A 125 -8.66 7.57 -7.38
CA SER A 125 -7.72 8.20 -6.45
C SER A 125 -8.31 8.18 -5.04
N LEU A 126 -7.54 7.70 -4.06
CA LEU A 126 -7.89 7.88 -2.66
C LEU A 126 -7.34 9.23 -2.19
N ASP A 127 -8.24 10.04 -1.63
CA ASP A 127 -7.87 11.34 -1.07
C ASP A 127 -7.09 11.15 0.25
N LEU A 128 -5.81 11.48 0.22
CA LEU A 128 -4.92 11.39 1.37
C LEU A 128 -5.31 12.38 2.47
N ASP A 129 -5.86 13.55 2.11
CA ASP A 129 -6.30 14.54 3.08
C ASP A 129 -7.47 13.99 3.90
N TYR A 130 -8.36 13.25 3.25
CA TYR A 130 -9.46 12.53 3.90
C TYR A 130 -8.97 11.42 4.86
N LEU A 131 -7.84 10.78 4.55
CA LEU A 131 -7.22 9.75 5.41
C LEU A 131 -6.39 10.34 6.57
N SER A 132 -5.96 11.61 6.45
CA SER A 132 -5.17 12.31 7.47
C SER A 132 -6.02 13.00 8.54
N ASP A 133 -7.31 13.24 8.28
CA ASP A 133 -8.20 13.92 9.22
C ASP A 133 -8.68 12.97 10.33
N SER A 134 -7.88 12.89 11.39
CA SER A 134 -8.16 12.21 12.67
C SER A 134 -9.50 12.59 13.35
N ARG A 135 -10.27 13.54 12.79
CA ARG A 135 -11.55 14.03 13.33
C ARG A 135 -12.79 13.37 12.71
N LYS A 136 -12.66 12.51 11.70
CA LYS A 136 -13.80 11.77 11.15
C LYS A 136 -13.79 10.33 11.64
N PRO A 137 -14.76 9.89 12.46
CA PRO A 137 -14.93 8.47 12.72
C PRO A 137 -15.23 7.77 11.41
N MET A 138 -14.49 6.71 11.09
CA MET A 138 -14.82 5.78 10.02
C MET A 138 -16.14 5.09 10.39
N CYS A 139 -17.26 5.61 9.88
CA CYS A 139 -18.56 4.93 9.93
C CYS A 139 -18.43 3.53 9.32
#